data_AF-A0AAN8H9N4-F1
#
_entry.id   AF-A0AAN8H9N4-F1
#
_cell.length_a   1.000
_cell.length_b   1.000
_cell.length_c   1.000
_cell.angle_alpha   90.00
_cell.angle_beta   90.00
_cell.angle_gamma   90.00
#
_symmetry.space_group_name_H-M   'P 1'
#
loop_
_entity.id
_entity.type
_entity.pdbx_description
1 polymer ?
#
loop_
_entity_poly.entity_id
_entity_poly.type
_entity_poly.pdbx_seq_one_letter_code
_entity_poly.pdbx_strand_id
1 'polypeptide(L)'
;HPETDSALILTLSLSELTKKLQEGSLNPEEVFYSYMEKTLDLNKDLNCCTGILLESFDQMKTLDSNRKGLLYGVPVSIKENYGYKNYDSSCGVVINLDHPAKEDSVLVEVLKKQGAIPFVKTNIPQALLNYECSNPIFGQILNPHNPLKTSGGSSGGEGALIGGGGSLLGMGSDIGGSIRLPASFCGICGFKPTPGRLSSQGLSSIYRGQKSVPSCAGPMARDVDSLALCMQALLCDHMFSLDPTVPPMPFNVQIYQSSKRLRIGYLESDGYTQPSPSMARSVRDVKALLEAAGHTLVPYRHLNLEYAIVELVVKGAVSYTVLFNLLRFPAGVVPVSTVNAEDEEELKHYKGVYQDQWDKLFKQAVSGGEGLPVGVQCVTLPWQDELCLRLMKEVEQLVKQSKA
;
A
#
# COMPACT_ATOMS: atom_id res chain seq x y z
N HIS A 1 -21.62 -14.42 -14.27
CA HIS A 1 -22.50 -14.65 -15.44
C HIS A 1 -21.90 -15.80 -16.24
N PRO A 2 -22.68 -16.76 -16.78
CA PRO A 2 -22.13 -17.96 -17.44
C PRO A 2 -21.23 -17.69 -18.66
N GLU A 3 -21.36 -16.49 -19.25
CA GLU A 3 -20.62 -16.05 -20.44
C GLU A 3 -19.49 -15.05 -20.12
N THR A 4 -19.34 -14.62 -18.87
CA THR A 4 -18.31 -13.65 -18.47
C THR A 4 -16.94 -14.31 -18.42
N ASP A 5 -15.97 -13.75 -19.14
CA ASP A 5 -14.56 -14.13 -19.04
C ASP A 5 -13.91 -13.48 -17.81
N SER A 6 -14.21 -14.03 -16.62
CA SER A 6 -13.62 -13.57 -15.35
C SER A 6 -12.10 -13.64 -15.36
N ALA A 7 -11.50 -14.61 -16.07
CA ALA A 7 -10.06 -14.75 -16.15
C ALA A 7 -9.44 -13.54 -16.88
N LEU A 8 -10.01 -13.14 -18.01
CA LEU A 8 -9.59 -11.93 -18.71
C LEU A 8 -9.73 -10.68 -17.84
N ILE A 9 -10.88 -10.49 -17.19
CA ILE A 9 -11.14 -9.32 -16.32
C ILE A 9 -10.07 -9.18 -15.22
N LEU A 10 -9.70 -10.30 -14.58
CA LEU A 10 -8.73 -10.30 -13.48
C LEU A 10 -7.30 -9.99 -13.95
N THR A 11 -6.97 -10.21 -15.23
CA THR A 11 -5.64 -9.91 -15.80
C THR A 11 -5.43 -8.45 -16.22
N LEU A 12 -6.52 -7.68 -16.38
CA LEU A 12 -6.42 -6.28 -16.79
C LEU A 12 -5.71 -5.42 -15.73
N SER A 13 -4.93 -4.44 -16.18
CA SER A 13 -4.50 -3.34 -15.33
C SER A 13 -5.69 -2.45 -14.95
N LEU A 14 -5.57 -1.67 -13.87
CA LEU A 14 -6.65 -0.76 -13.48
C LEU A 14 -6.96 0.27 -14.58
N SER A 15 -5.93 0.74 -15.29
CA SER A 15 -6.09 1.71 -16.39
C SER A 15 -6.86 1.12 -17.57
N GLU A 16 -6.60 -0.14 -17.93
CA GLU A 16 -7.35 -0.83 -18.98
C GLU A 16 -8.78 -1.13 -18.56
N LEU A 17 -8.96 -1.59 -17.32
CA LEU A 17 -10.28 -1.89 -16.75
C LEU A 17 -11.17 -0.65 -16.70
N THR A 18 -10.65 0.46 -16.15
CA THR A 18 -11.38 1.74 -16.08
C THR A 18 -11.71 2.29 -17.46
N LYS A 19 -10.77 2.23 -18.42
CA LYS A 19 -11.05 2.61 -19.82
C LYS A 19 -12.20 1.80 -20.41
N LYS A 20 -12.15 0.47 -20.27
CA LYS A 20 -13.17 -0.44 -20.80
C LYS A 20 -14.55 -0.24 -20.15
N LEU A 21 -14.59 0.03 -18.84
CA LEU A 21 -15.80 0.37 -18.09
C LEU A 21 -16.40 1.70 -18.56
N GLN A 22 -15.56 2.71 -18.78
CA GLN A 22 -16.00 4.03 -19.28
C GLN A 22 -16.55 3.95 -20.71
N GLU A 23 -15.91 3.16 -21.57
CA GLU A 23 -16.37 2.89 -22.95
C GLU A 23 -17.64 2.01 -22.99
N GLY A 24 -18.02 1.38 -21.88
CA GLY A 24 -19.16 0.45 -21.80
C GLY A 24 -18.88 -0.92 -22.42
N SER A 25 -17.61 -1.23 -22.69
CA SER A 25 -17.19 -2.54 -23.24
C SER A 25 -17.05 -3.63 -22.17
N LEU A 26 -17.00 -3.25 -20.89
CA LEU A 26 -17.16 -4.13 -19.74
C LEU A 26 -18.33 -3.66 -18.89
N ASN A 27 -19.12 -4.60 -18.38
CA ASN A 27 -20.20 -4.31 -17.44
C ASN A 27 -19.62 -4.21 -16.00
N PRO A 28 -19.90 -3.14 -15.24
CA PRO A 28 -19.49 -3.03 -13.84
C PRO A 28 -19.91 -4.22 -12.97
N GLU A 29 -21.08 -4.81 -13.24
CA GLU A 29 -21.59 -5.96 -12.52
C GLU A 29 -20.72 -7.20 -12.74
N GLU A 30 -20.28 -7.44 -13.98
CA GLU A 30 -19.35 -8.53 -14.31
C GLU A 30 -18.01 -8.34 -13.61
N VAL A 31 -17.45 -7.13 -13.66
CA VAL A 31 -16.19 -6.80 -12.97
C VAL A 31 -16.31 -7.04 -11.47
N PHE A 32 -17.39 -6.56 -10.87
CA PHE A 32 -17.64 -6.70 -9.44
C PHE A 32 -17.74 -8.15 -9.01
N TYR A 33 -18.53 -8.98 -9.71
CA TYR A 33 -18.67 -10.39 -9.36
C TYR A 33 -17.39 -11.18 -9.61
N SER A 34 -16.62 -10.90 -10.67
CA SER A 34 -15.32 -11.55 -10.90
C SER A 34 -14.34 -11.29 -9.76
N TYR A 35 -14.27 -10.04 -9.26
CA TYR A 35 -13.40 -9.72 -8.12
C TYR A 35 -13.95 -10.25 -6.78
N MET A 36 -15.28 -10.25 -6.59
CA MET A 36 -15.90 -10.84 -5.40
C MET A 36 -15.62 -12.35 -5.31
N GLU A 37 -15.78 -13.10 -6.40
CA GLU A 37 -15.49 -14.53 -6.46
C GLU A 37 -14.02 -14.81 -6.10
N LYS A 38 -13.09 -14.10 -6.78
CA LYS A 38 -11.65 -14.24 -6.50
C LYS A 38 -11.30 -13.89 -5.05
N THR A 39 -11.94 -12.85 -4.49
CA THR A 39 -11.75 -12.44 -3.09
C THR A 39 -12.20 -13.53 -2.12
N LEU A 40 -13.39 -14.11 -2.34
CA LEU A 40 -13.91 -15.17 -1.49
C LEU A 40 -13.03 -16.41 -1.52
N ASP A 41 -12.51 -16.78 -2.69
CA ASP A 41 -11.60 -17.91 -2.84
C ASP A 41 -10.27 -17.68 -2.11
N LEU A 42 -9.63 -16.53 -2.31
CA LEU A 42 -8.39 -16.19 -1.60
C LEU A 42 -8.59 -16.10 -0.09
N ASN A 43 -9.74 -15.59 0.36
CA ASN A 43 -9.99 -15.42 1.79
C ASN A 43 -10.07 -16.76 2.54
N LYS A 44 -10.48 -17.85 1.88
CA LYS A 44 -10.49 -19.20 2.47
C LYS A 44 -9.10 -19.62 2.93
N ASP A 45 -8.08 -19.28 2.16
CA ASP A 45 -6.70 -19.68 2.41
C ASP A 45 -5.90 -18.63 3.18
N LEU A 46 -6.19 -17.34 2.96
CA LEU A 46 -5.36 -16.23 3.47
C LEU A 46 -5.95 -15.51 4.69
N ASN A 47 -7.26 -15.65 4.95
CA ASN A 47 -7.96 -14.94 6.02
C ASN A 47 -7.71 -13.41 6.01
N CYS A 48 -7.75 -12.83 4.81
CA CYS A 48 -7.39 -11.43 4.55
C CYS A 48 -8.55 -10.44 4.67
N CYS A 49 -9.80 -10.92 4.76
CA CYS A 49 -11.02 -10.10 4.85
C CYS A 49 -11.73 -10.29 6.20
N THR A 50 -12.29 -9.20 6.75
CA THR A 50 -13.11 -9.23 7.98
C THR A 50 -14.61 -9.19 7.70
N GLY A 51 -15.02 -8.70 6.53
CA GLY A 51 -16.42 -8.65 6.14
C GLY A 51 -16.65 -8.15 4.71
N ILE A 52 -17.73 -8.61 4.10
CA ILE A 52 -18.26 -8.12 2.83
C ILE A 52 -19.16 -6.92 3.12
N LEU A 53 -19.00 -5.85 2.34
CA LEU A 53 -19.82 -4.64 2.43
C LEU A 53 -21.09 -4.84 1.59
N LEU A 54 -22.19 -5.28 2.20
CA LEU A 54 -23.44 -5.61 1.50
C LEU A 54 -24.04 -4.41 0.74
N GLU A 55 -23.81 -3.20 1.20
CA GLU A 55 -24.24 -1.96 0.52
C GLU A 55 -23.57 -1.78 -0.84
N SER A 56 -22.49 -2.50 -1.15
CA SER A 56 -21.86 -2.51 -2.48
C SER A 56 -22.82 -3.04 -3.56
N PHE A 57 -23.68 -4.01 -3.22
CA PHE A 57 -24.70 -4.53 -4.14
C PHE A 57 -25.77 -3.48 -4.46
N ASP A 58 -26.12 -2.63 -3.49
CA ASP A 58 -27.07 -1.53 -3.71
C ASP A 58 -26.43 -0.35 -4.44
N GLN A 59 -25.15 -0.07 -4.14
CA GLN A 59 -24.39 0.93 -4.87
C GLN A 59 -24.32 0.61 -6.37
N MET A 60 -24.19 -0.67 -6.74
CA MET A 60 -24.20 -1.11 -8.13
C MET A 60 -25.44 -0.64 -8.90
N LYS A 61 -26.62 -0.64 -8.24
CA LYS A 61 -27.91 -0.24 -8.85
C LYS A 61 -28.00 1.25 -9.16
N THR A 62 -27.19 2.07 -8.49
CA THR A 62 -27.21 3.54 -8.62
C THR A 62 -25.91 4.08 -9.22
N LEU A 63 -25.02 3.20 -9.67
CA LEU A 63 -23.66 3.50 -10.10
C LEU A 63 -23.61 4.48 -11.28
N ASP A 64 -24.55 4.38 -12.22
CA ASP A 64 -24.63 5.24 -13.42
C ASP A 64 -24.67 6.74 -13.09
N SER A 65 -25.17 7.11 -11.90
CA SER A 65 -25.16 8.51 -11.44
C SER A 65 -23.74 9.09 -11.30
N ASN A 66 -22.74 8.24 -11.13
CA ASN A 66 -21.32 8.58 -10.98
C ASN A 66 -20.49 8.15 -12.20
N ARG A 67 -21.10 8.00 -13.38
CA ARG A 67 -20.41 7.56 -14.62
C ARG A 67 -19.18 8.38 -14.99
N LYS A 68 -19.15 9.67 -14.65
CA LYS A 68 -18.00 10.57 -14.92
C LYS A 68 -16.84 10.41 -13.93
N GLY A 69 -17.00 9.61 -12.88
CA GLY A 69 -15.98 9.39 -11.86
C GLY A 69 -14.78 8.62 -12.42
N LEU A 70 -13.58 8.96 -11.93
CA LEU A 70 -12.33 8.38 -12.44
C LEU A 70 -12.18 6.89 -12.10
N LEU A 71 -12.96 6.39 -11.14
CA LEU A 71 -12.94 5.01 -10.67
C LEU A 71 -14.28 4.30 -10.91
N TYR A 72 -15.06 4.78 -11.88
CA TYR A 72 -16.36 4.21 -12.22
C TYR A 72 -16.31 2.68 -12.40
N GLY A 73 -17.09 1.97 -11.59
CA GLY A 73 -17.24 0.51 -11.66
C GLY A 73 -16.08 -0.29 -11.07
N VAL A 74 -15.10 0.36 -10.44
CA VAL A 74 -13.92 -0.31 -9.87
C VAL A 74 -14.25 -0.83 -8.46
N PRO A 75 -14.17 -2.15 -8.18
CA PRO A 75 -14.22 -2.67 -6.82
C PRO A 75 -12.96 -2.26 -6.05
N VAL A 76 -13.13 -1.69 -4.85
CA VAL A 76 -12.03 -1.22 -4.00
C VAL A 76 -12.08 -1.92 -2.64
N SER A 77 -10.96 -2.48 -2.21
CA SER A 77 -10.83 -3.00 -0.83
C SER A 77 -10.49 -1.87 0.13
N ILE A 78 -11.03 -1.91 1.35
CA ILE A 78 -10.71 -0.90 2.38
C ILE A 78 -10.22 -1.57 3.65
N LYS A 79 -9.14 -1.05 4.23
CA LYS A 79 -8.62 -1.56 5.51
C LYS A 79 -9.68 -1.42 6.61
N GLU A 80 -9.70 -2.36 7.54
CA GLU A 80 -10.75 -2.43 8.57
C GLU A 80 -10.95 -1.13 9.37
N ASN A 81 -9.90 -0.32 9.54
CA ASN A 81 -9.99 0.91 10.31
C ASN A 81 -10.64 2.09 9.56
N TYR A 82 -11.06 1.92 8.31
CA TYR A 82 -11.85 2.91 7.59
C TYR A 82 -13.31 2.83 8.02
N GLY A 83 -13.86 3.94 8.52
CA GLY A 83 -15.28 4.05 8.83
C GLY A 83 -16.13 3.77 7.58
N TYR A 84 -17.05 2.83 7.70
CA TYR A 84 -18.03 2.47 6.69
C TYR A 84 -19.36 2.29 7.39
N LYS A 85 -20.38 3.03 6.94
CA LYS A 85 -21.68 3.10 7.61
C LYS A 85 -22.24 1.70 7.87
N ASN A 86 -22.72 1.47 9.09
CA ASN A 86 -23.27 0.20 9.61
C ASN A 86 -22.25 -0.90 9.92
N TYR A 87 -20.95 -0.66 9.78
CA TYR A 87 -19.91 -1.67 10.08
C TYR A 87 -19.01 -1.19 11.19
N ASP A 88 -18.55 -2.15 11.98
CA ASP A 88 -17.54 -1.92 12.99
C ASP A 88 -16.19 -1.55 12.36
N SER A 89 -15.41 -0.83 13.16
CA SER A 89 -13.97 -0.63 12.94
C SER A 89 -13.28 -0.98 14.26
N SER A 90 -13.30 -2.27 14.57
CA SER A 90 -12.79 -2.90 15.78
C SER A 90 -11.33 -2.56 16.06
N CYS A 91 -10.52 -2.27 15.04
CA CYS A 91 -9.06 -2.16 15.19
C CYS A 91 -8.44 -3.42 15.83
N GLY A 92 -9.09 -4.59 15.72
CA GLY A 92 -8.65 -5.85 16.32
C GLY A 92 -8.75 -5.89 17.85
N VAL A 93 -9.51 -4.98 18.48
CA VAL A 93 -9.72 -4.92 19.93
C VAL A 93 -11.21 -5.08 20.28
N VAL A 94 -11.50 -5.94 21.26
CA VAL A 94 -12.87 -6.33 21.64
C VAL A 94 -13.71 -5.15 22.11
N ILE A 95 -13.10 -4.14 22.73
CA ILE A 95 -13.81 -2.94 23.22
C ILE A 95 -14.43 -2.09 22.10
N ASN A 96 -14.04 -2.30 20.84
CA ASN A 96 -14.58 -1.57 19.69
C ASN A 96 -15.60 -2.40 18.87
N LEU A 97 -16.00 -3.58 19.35
CA LEU A 97 -17.07 -4.36 18.74
C LEU A 97 -18.45 -3.77 19.10
N ASP A 98 -19.44 -4.06 18.26
CA ASP A 98 -20.84 -3.60 18.41
C ASP A 98 -20.96 -2.07 18.45
N HIS A 99 -20.07 -1.39 17.72
CA HIS A 99 -19.97 0.05 17.59
C HIS A 99 -19.91 0.47 16.11
N PRO A 100 -20.97 0.17 15.33
CA PRO A 100 -20.95 0.39 13.90
C PRO A 100 -20.84 1.89 13.59
N ALA A 101 -20.08 2.22 12.54
CA ALA A 101 -19.96 3.61 12.11
C ALA A 101 -21.33 4.16 11.67
N LYS A 102 -21.62 5.40 12.06
CA LYS A 102 -22.88 6.08 11.71
C LYS A 102 -22.89 6.59 10.27
N GLU A 103 -21.71 6.83 9.72
CA GLU A 103 -21.47 7.40 8.42
C GLU A 103 -20.18 6.82 7.83
N ASP A 104 -20.02 6.99 6.52
CA ASP A 104 -18.79 6.66 5.83
C ASP A 104 -17.68 7.64 6.23
N SER A 105 -16.44 7.17 6.25
CA SER A 105 -15.28 8.07 6.30
C SER A 105 -15.23 8.95 5.05
N VAL A 106 -14.61 10.12 5.16
CA VAL A 106 -14.53 11.08 4.03
C VAL A 106 -13.94 10.41 2.78
N LEU A 107 -12.92 9.56 2.94
CA LEU A 107 -12.31 8.87 1.80
C LEU A 107 -13.24 7.81 1.19
N VAL A 108 -14.05 7.11 1.98
CA VAL A 108 -15.05 6.17 1.45
C VAL A 108 -16.14 6.94 0.68
N GLU A 109 -16.61 8.07 1.19
CA GLU A 109 -17.59 8.91 0.48
C GLU A 109 -17.04 9.40 -0.86
N VAL A 110 -15.79 9.88 -0.88
CA VAL A 110 -15.13 10.36 -2.10
C VAL A 110 -14.91 9.22 -3.10
N LEU A 111 -14.50 8.03 -2.65
CA LEU A 111 -14.40 6.85 -3.52
C LEU A 111 -15.74 6.53 -4.19
N LYS A 112 -16.84 6.50 -3.41
CA LYS A 112 -18.19 6.27 -3.95
C LYS A 112 -18.59 7.36 -4.93
N LYS A 113 -18.27 8.64 -4.65
CA LYS A 113 -18.51 9.77 -5.55
C LYS A 113 -17.74 9.66 -6.87
N GLN A 114 -16.54 9.10 -6.83
CA GLN A 114 -15.72 8.79 -8.00
C GLN A 114 -16.15 7.51 -8.74
N GLY A 115 -17.28 6.91 -8.34
CA GLY A 115 -17.84 5.71 -8.96
C GLY A 115 -17.14 4.41 -8.56
N ALA A 116 -16.20 4.45 -7.62
CA ALA A 116 -15.58 3.25 -7.06
C ALA A 116 -16.57 2.54 -6.11
N ILE A 117 -16.42 1.23 -5.95
CA ILE A 117 -17.34 0.37 -5.21
C ILE A 117 -16.58 -0.31 -4.07
N PRO A 118 -16.51 0.31 -2.88
CA PRO A 118 -15.94 -0.35 -1.72
C PRO A 118 -16.72 -1.62 -1.39
N PHE A 119 -16.07 -2.80 -1.44
CA PHE A 119 -16.79 -4.08 -1.41
C PHE A 119 -16.41 -5.02 -0.26
N VAL A 120 -15.24 -4.85 0.34
CA VAL A 120 -14.78 -5.64 1.50
C VAL A 120 -13.97 -4.79 2.47
N LYS A 121 -14.05 -5.16 3.76
CA LYS A 121 -13.10 -4.72 4.78
C LYS A 121 -11.98 -5.75 4.94
N THR A 122 -10.72 -5.31 4.94
CA THR A 122 -9.56 -6.20 5.04
C THR A 122 -8.96 -6.25 6.44
N ASN A 123 -8.47 -7.42 6.83
CA ASN A 123 -8.01 -7.75 8.18
C ASN A 123 -6.70 -7.02 8.55
N ILE A 124 -6.44 -6.92 9.85
CA ILE A 124 -5.46 -6.05 10.49
C ILE A 124 -4.82 -6.73 11.71
N PRO A 125 -3.69 -6.25 12.25
CA PRO A 125 -3.24 -6.66 13.57
C PRO A 125 -4.07 -6.01 14.66
N GLN A 126 -4.07 -6.66 15.82
CA GLN A 126 -4.59 -6.06 17.05
C GLN A 126 -3.96 -4.69 17.28
N ALA A 127 -4.80 -3.69 17.53
CA ALA A 127 -4.39 -2.32 17.81
C ALA A 127 -3.67 -1.59 16.65
N LEU A 128 -3.60 -2.16 15.44
CA LEU A 128 -2.94 -1.57 14.26
C LEU A 128 -1.42 -1.32 14.42
N LEU A 129 -0.83 -1.66 15.56
CA LEU A 129 0.55 -1.33 15.93
C LEU A 129 1.45 -2.57 15.90
N ASN A 130 1.41 -3.29 14.78
CA ASN A 130 2.28 -4.42 14.51
C ASN A 130 2.49 -4.53 12.98
N TYR A 131 3.65 -5.04 12.58
CA TYR A 131 3.99 -5.37 11.20
C TYR A 131 3.80 -6.86 10.87
N GLU A 132 3.40 -7.68 11.85
CA GLU A 132 2.65 -8.92 11.64
C GLU A 132 1.14 -8.63 11.74
N CYS A 133 0.30 -9.35 11.00
CA CYS A 133 -1.15 -9.16 11.00
C CYS A 133 -1.89 -10.35 11.61
N SER A 134 -2.22 -10.25 12.90
CA SER A 134 -3.11 -11.16 13.62
C SER A 134 -3.86 -10.43 14.72
N ASN A 135 -5.10 -10.85 15.01
CA ASN A 135 -5.87 -10.33 16.14
C ASN A 135 -6.84 -11.40 16.70
N PRO A 136 -7.30 -11.26 17.96
CA PRO A 136 -8.18 -12.24 18.59
C PRO A 136 -9.60 -12.35 18.01
N ILE A 137 -10.02 -11.42 17.14
CA ILE A 137 -11.39 -11.36 16.60
C ILE A 137 -11.45 -12.12 15.28
N PHE A 138 -10.51 -11.84 14.38
CA PHE A 138 -10.51 -12.37 13.01
C PHE A 138 -9.37 -13.37 12.75
N GLY A 139 -8.42 -13.54 13.67
CA GLY A 139 -7.28 -14.44 13.49
C GLY A 139 -6.12 -13.86 12.66
N GLN A 140 -5.21 -14.74 12.24
CA GLN A 140 -3.97 -14.40 11.53
C GLN A 140 -4.18 -14.35 10.01
N ILE A 141 -3.51 -13.41 9.35
CA ILE A 141 -3.45 -13.29 7.88
C ILE A 141 -2.19 -14.01 7.38
N LEU A 142 -2.30 -14.75 6.28
CA LEU A 142 -1.17 -15.41 5.62
C LEU A 142 -0.71 -14.64 4.39
N ASN A 143 0.58 -14.77 4.04
CA ASN A 143 1.14 -14.15 2.83
C ASN A 143 0.74 -14.98 1.58
N PRO A 144 0.28 -14.34 0.49
CA PRO A 144 -0.17 -15.02 -0.72
C PRO A 144 0.94 -15.80 -1.45
N HIS A 145 2.21 -15.45 -1.24
CA HIS A 145 3.35 -16.12 -1.87
C HIS A 145 3.87 -17.31 -1.04
N ASN A 146 3.73 -17.24 0.29
CA ASN A 146 4.18 -18.30 1.19
C ASN A 146 3.42 -18.23 2.53
N PRO A 147 2.58 -19.22 2.88
CA PRO A 147 1.78 -19.19 4.10
C PRO A 147 2.61 -19.26 5.40
N LEU A 148 3.90 -19.61 5.33
CA LEU A 148 4.82 -19.58 6.48
C LEU A 148 5.41 -18.18 6.74
N LYS A 149 5.04 -17.19 5.92
CA LYS A 149 5.53 -15.82 6.01
C LYS A 149 4.39 -14.85 6.32
N THR A 150 4.75 -13.76 6.98
CA THR A 150 3.80 -12.68 7.25
C THR A 150 3.46 -11.92 5.97
N SER A 151 2.20 -11.49 5.83
CA SER A 151 1.77 -10.54 4.78
C SER A 151 2.24 -9.10 5.05
N GLY A 152 2.92 -8.84 6.17
CA GLY A 152 3.25 -7.51 6.63
C GLY A 152 2.07 -6.84 7.34
N GLY A 153 2.24 -5.61 7.81
CA GLY A 153 1.20 -4.95 8.58
C GLY A 153 1.46 -3.47 8.88
N SER A 154 0.46 -2.72 9.32
CA SER A 154 -0.87 -3.18 9.70
C SER A 154 -1.91 -3.27 8.58
N SER A 155 -1.59 -2.90 7.33
CA SER A 155 -2.49 -3.10 6.18
C SER A 155 -2.26 -4.47 5.52
N GLY A 156 -2.07 -5.52 6.32
CA GLY A 156 -1.72 -6.86 5.82
C GLY A 156 -2.83 -7.55 5.04
N GLY A 157 -4.10 -7.27 5.38
CA GLY A 157 -5.24 -7.77 4.61
C GLY A 157 -5.25 -7.20 3.19
N GLU A 158 -5.03 -5.88 3.04
CA GLU A 158 -4.85 -5.24 1.73
C GLU A 158 -3.68 -5.86 0.95
N GLY A 159 -2.52 -6.04 1.61
CA GLY A 159 -1.35 -6.65 1.00
C GLY A 159 -1.65 -8.05 0.45
N ALA A 160 -2.22 -8.91 1.29
CA ALA A 160 -2.54 -10.28 0.93
C ALA A 160 -3.61 -10.37 -0.17
N LEU A 161 -4.67 -9.55 -0.08
CA LEU A 161 -5.78 -9.56 -1.04
C LEU A 161 -5.33 -9.07 -2.42
N ILE A 162 -4.63 -7.94 -2.49
CA ILE A 162 -4.15 -7.39 -3.77
C ILE A 162 -3.04 -8.27 -4.34
N GLY A 163 -2.11 -8.74 -3.50
CA GLY A 163 -1.01 -9.63 -3.91
C GLY A 163 -1.49 -10.99 -4.41
N GLY A 164 -2.61 -11.50 -3.87
CA GLY A 164 -3.28 -12.71 -4.37
C GLY A 164 -4.19 -12.48 -5.59
N GLY A 165 -4.41 -11.21 -5.99
CA GLY A 165 -5.22 -10.84 -7.14
C GLY A 165 -6.72 -10.68 -6.88
N GLY A 166 -7.17 -10.67 -5.63
CA GLY A 166 -8.58 -10.48 -5.26
C GLY A 166 -9.04 -9.03 -5.26
N SER A 167 -8.11 -8.08 -5.35
CA SER A 167 -8.42 -6.66 -5.53
C SER A 167 -7.38 -6.01 -6.46
N LEU A 168 -7.81 -4.98 -7.20
CA LEU A 168 -6.95 -4.15 -8.04
C LEU A 168 -6.38 -2.96 -7.28
N LEU A 169 -7.20 -2.41 -6.38
CA LEU A 169 -6.96 -1.16 -5.68
C LEU A 169 -7.52 -1.26 -4.27
N GLY A 170 -6.72 -0.83 -3.31
CA GLY A 170 -7.10 -0.83 -1.92
C GLY A 170 -6.63 0.40 -1.16
N MET A 171 -7.21 0.62 0.01
CA MET A 171 -6.89 1.75 0.88
C MET A 171 -6.29 1.29 2.20
N GLY A 172 -5.02 1.62 2.42
CA GLY A 172 -4.28 1.33 3.65
C GLY A 172 -4.05 2.56 4.53
N SER A 173 -3.36 2.39 5.65
CA SER A 173 -2.93 3.49 6.52
C SER A 173 -1.52 3.24 7.04
N ASP A 174 -0.75 4.31 7.29
CA ASP A 174 0.68 4.23 7.59
C ASP A 174 1.13 5.34 8.56
N ILE A 175 1.57 4.89 9.74
CA ILE A 175 2.23 5.71 10.78
C ILE A 175 3.70 5.32 11.00
N GLY A 176 4.12 4.16 10.50
CA GLY A 176 5.49 3.65 10.64
C GLY A 176 5.94 2.67 9.56
N GLY A 177 5.18 2.51 8.48
CA GLY A 177 5.45 1.54 7.41
C GLY A 177 4.21 0.74 6.98
N SER A 178 3.05 0.96 7.58
CA SER A 178 1.92 0.04 7.45
C SER A 178 1.21 -0.02 6.10
N ILE A 179 1.56 0.85 5.14
CA ILE A 179 1.22 0.66 3.70
C ILE A 179 2.39 -0.04 2.99
N ARG A 180 3.61 0.39 3.29
CA ARG A 180 4.84 0.03 2.57
C ARG A 180 5.35 -1.39 2.88
N LEU A 181 5.26 -1.83 4.13
CA LEU A 181 5.65 -3.16 4.57
C LEU A 181 4.79 -4.24 3.92
N PRO A 182 3.44 -4.21 4.02
CA PRO A 182 2.63 -5.21 3.35
C PRO A 182 2.72 -5.13 1.83
N ALA A 183 2.91 -3.93 1.26
CA ALA A 183 3.17 -3.77 -0.17
C ALA A 183 4.45 -4.51 -0.60
N SER A 184 5.56 -4.31 0.12
CA SER A 184 6.82 -5.01 -0.14
C SER A 184 6.69 -6.51 0.02
N PHE A 185 6.09 -6.98 1.11
CA PHE A 185 6.06 -8.39 1.47
C PHE A 185 5.11 -9.20 0.57
N CYS A 186 4.06 -8.58 0.05
CA CYS A 186 3.10 -9.20 -0.85
C CYS A 186 3.37 -8.89 -2.33
N GLY A 187 4.45 -8.19 -2.65
CA GLY A 187 4.87 -7.96 -4.04
C GLY A 187 3.94 -7.05 -4.83
N ILE A 188 3.41 -6.01 -4.18
CA ILE A 188 2.54 -4.99 -4.79
C ILE A 188 3.11 -3.59 -4.57
N CYS A 189 2.53 -2.60 -5.23
CA CYS A 189 2.88 -1.20 -5.03
C CYS A 189 2.06 -0.59 -3.87
N GLY A 190 2.67 0.31 -3.10
CA GLY A 190 1.97 1.03 -2.03
C GLY A 190 2.52 2.43 -1.88
N PHE A 191 1.64 3.42 -1.69
CA PHE A 191 2.03 4.81 -1.56
C PHE A 191 1.53 5.40 -0.24
N LYS A 192 2.47 5.94 0.53
CA LYS A 192 2.23 6.74 1.73
C LYS A 192 2.39 8.23 1.38
N PRO A 193 1.30 8.99 1.22
CA PRO A 193 1.36 10.42 0.93
C PRO A 193 2.02 11.23 2.06
N THR A 194 2.19 12.51 1.80
CA THR A 194 2.44 13.51 2.84
C THR A 194 1.28 13.49 3.85
N PRO A 195 1.52 13.43 5.17
CA PRO A 195 0.45 13.51 6.14
C PRO A 195 -0.36 14.80 6.01
N GLY A 196 -1.68 14.67 5.87
CA GLY A 196 -2.57 15.78 5.56
C GLY A 196 -2.80 16.03 4.06
N ARG A 197 -2.23 15.20 3.16
CA ARG A 197 -2.56 15.23 1.71
C ARG A 197 -3.93 14.63 1.41
N LEU A 198 -4.34 13.65 2.19
CA LEU A 198 -5.66 13.03 2.16
C LEU A 198 -6.33 13.20 3.53
N SER A 199 -7.65 13.28 3.55
CA SER A 199 -8.41 13.35 4.80
C SER A 199 -8.20 12.10 5.66
N SER A 200 -8.13 12.29 6.98
CA SER A 200 -8.17 11.20 7.97
C SER A 200 -9.50 11.16 8.72
N GLN A 201 -10.49 11.98 8.35
CA GLN A 201 -11.77 12.02 9.03
C GLN A 201 -12.55 10.70 8.81
N GLY A 202 -13.07 10.15 9.90
CA GLY A 202 -13.76 8.87 9.91
C GLY A 202 -12.86 7.63 9.92
N LEU A 203 -11.53 7.78 9.99
CA LEU A 203 -10.64 6.64 10.26
C LEU A 203 -10.56 6.37 11.76
N SER A 204 -10.80 5.12 12.14
CA SER A 204 -10.63 4.66 13.51
C SER A 204 -9.15 4.50 13.87
N SER A 205 -8.83 4.90 15.09
CA SER A 205 -7.51 4.77 15.71
C SER A 205 -7.68 4.41 17.18
N ILE A 206 -6.78 3.56 17.69
CA ILE A 206 -6.66 3.24 19.12
C ILE A 206 -5.97 4.33 19.93
N TYR A 207 -5.18 5.19 19.29
CA TYR A 207 -4.45 6.27 19.95
C TYR A 207 -4.79 7.60 19.26
N ARG A 208 -5.57 8.44 19.95
CA ARG A 208 -6.08 9.71 19.43
C ARG A 208 -5.28 10.88 20.02
N GLY A 209 -5.15 11.96 19.25
CA GLY A 209 -4.52 13.20 19.72
C GLY A 209 -2.99 13.28 19.56
N GLN A 210 -2.33 12.21 19.12
CA GLN A 210 -0.91 12.22 18.78
C GLN A 210 -0.67 13.04 17.50
N LYS A 211 0.18 14.07 17.58
CA LYS A 211 0.50 14.97 16.45
C LYS A 211 1.96 14.97 16.00
N SER A 212 2.87 14.41 16.80
CA SER A 212 4.31 14.35 16.53
C SER A 212 4.65 13.52 15.29
N VAL A 213 4.04 12.33 15.16
CA VAL A 213 4.20 11.42 14.02
C VAL A 213 2.80 11.09 13.49
N PRO A 214 2.27 11.90 12.56
CA PRO A 214 0.91 11.71 12.07
C PRO A 214 0.81 10.46 11.18
N SER A 215 -0.28 9.71 11.36
CA SER A 215 -0.69 8.66 10.43
C SER A 215 -1.25 9.29 9.15
N CYS A 216 -1.21 8.55 8.04
CA CYS A 216 -1.82 8.95 6.78
C CYS A 216 -2.46 7.76 6.07
N ALA A 217 -3.58 8.05 5.40
CA ALA A 217 -4.22 7.14 4.46
C ALA A 217 -3.47 7.16 3.12
N GLY A 218 -3.52 6.07 2.37
CA GLY A 218 -2.92 6.01 1.04
C GLY A 218 -3.28 4.74 0.27
N PRO A 219 -3.11 4.77 -1.07
CA PRO A 219 -3.48 3.66 -1.93
C PRO A 219 -2.45 2.51 -1.92
N MET A 220 -2.94 1.31 -2.18
CA MET A 220 -2.19 0.09 -2.47
C MET A 220 -2.76 -0.53 -3.75
N ALA A 221 -1.90 -1.00 -4.66
CA ALA A 221 -2.34 -1.50 -5.97
C ALA A 221 -1.24 -2.38 -6.61
N ARG A 222 -1.55 -3.02 -7.74
CA ARG A 222 -0.60 -3.89 -8.46
C ARG A 222 0.50 -3.13 -9.21
N ASP A 223 0.22 -1.89 -9.61
CA ASP A 223 1.12 -1.04 -10.38
C ASP A 223 1.08 0.42 -9.92
N VAL A 224 2.08 1.21 -10.29
CA VAL A 224 2.22 2.61 -9.84
C VAL A 224 1.16 3.52 -10.46
N ASP A 225 0.76 3.24 -11.70
CA ASP A 225 -0.24 4.03 -12.41
C ASP A 225 -1.61 3.94 -11.73
N SER A 226 -1.94 2.79 -11.14
CA SER A 226 -3.14 2.59 -10.31
C SER A 226 -3.11 3.44 -9.03
N LEU A 227 -1.94 3.57 -8.39
CA LEU A 227 -1.78 4.45 -7.23
C LEU A 227 -2.00 5.92 -7.61
N ALA A 228 -1.43 6.34 -8.75
CA ALA A 228 -1.58 7.69 -9.27
C ALA A 228 -3.04 8.00 -9.63
N LEU A 229 -3.74 7.06 -10.29
CA LEU A 229 -5.16 7.21 -10.62
C LEU A 229 -6.02 7.37 -9.36
N CYS A 230 -5.77 6.58 -8.31
CA CYS A 230 -6.47 6.70 -7.04
C CYS A 230 -6.20 8.07 -6.38
N MET A 231 -4.93 8.50 -6.31
CA MET A 231 -4.59 9.83 -5.78
C MET A 231 -5.28 10.94 -6.57
N GLN A 232 -5.32 10.86 -7.90
CA GLN A 232 -6.01 11.83 -8.75
C GLN A 232 -7.54 11.85 -8.51
N ALA A 233 -8.15 10.68 -8.29
CA ALA A 233 -9.58 10.57 -7.97
C ALA A 233 -9.91 11.18 -6.60
N LEU A 234 -9.06 10.97 -5.60
CA LEU A 234 -9.28 11.46 -4.23
C LEU A 234 -9.01 12.96 -4.07
N LEU A 235 -7.98 13.50 -4.74
CA LEU A 235 -7.60 14.92 -4.68
C LEU A 235 -8.52 15.80 -5.55
N CYS A 236 -9.78 15.90 -5.14
CA CYS A 236 -10.84 16.61 -5.84
C CYS A 236 -11.62 17.56 -4.93
N ASP A 237 -12.34 18.51 -5.55
CA ASP A 237 -13.13 19.53 -4.84
C ASP A 237 -14.12 18.95 -3.82
N HIS A 238 -14.66 17.75 -4.09
CA HIS A 238 -15.58 17.09 -3.18
C HIS A 238 -14.88 16.70 -1.87
N MET A 239 -13.69 16.10 -1.93
CA MET A 239 -12.91 15.76 -0.73
C MET A 239 -12.53 17.02 0.05
N PHE A 240 -12.10 18.08 -0.65
CA PHE A 240 -11.70 19.34 -0.03
C PHE A 240 -12.89 20.05 0.64
N SER A 241 -14.10 19.87 0.10
CA SER A 241 -15.33 20.42 0.68
C SER A 241 -15.79 19.66 1.92
N LEU A 242 -15.64 18.32 1.93
CA LEU A 242 -15.99 17.48 3.07
C LEU A 242 -15.01 17.66 4.25
N ASP A 243 -13.73 17.86 3.97
CA ASP A 243 -12.71 18.11 4.99
C ASP A 243 -11.89 19.38 4.69
N PRO A 244 -12.36 20.56 5.13
CA PRO A 244 -11.64 21.82 4.96
C PRO A 244 -10.31 21.93 5.71
N THR A 245 -9.94 20.93 6.52
CA THR A 245 -8.64 20.89 7.20
C THR A 245 -7.51 20.39 6.28
N VAL A 246 -7.87 19.76 5.16
CA VAL A 246 -6.94 19.31 4.13
C VAL A 246 -6.67 20.46 3.15
N PRO A 247 -5.40 20.81 2.86
CA PRO A 247 -5.09 21.80 1.84
C PRO A 247 -5.65 21.39 0.46
N PRO A 248 -6.39 22.27 -0.26
CA PRO A 248 -6.98 21.96 -1.56
C PRO A 248 -5.91 21.93 -2.67
N MET A 249 -5.06 20.92 -2.64
CA MET A 249 -3.95 20.70 -3.57
C MET A 249 -4.31 19.61 -4.59
N PRO A 250 -4.82 19.96 -5.78
CA PRO A 250 -5.19 18.99 -6.80
C PRO A 250 -3.98 18.19 -7.27
N PHE A 251 -4.23 16.99 -7.81
CA PHE A 251 -3.18 16.14 -8.36
C PHE A 251 -2.51 16.79 -9.58
N ASN A 252 -1.19 16.99 -9.52
CA ASN A 252 -0.44 17.59 -10.62
C ASN A 252 0.00 16.53 -11.66
N VAL A 253 -0.86 16.32 -12.66
CA VAL A 253 -0.63 15.39 -13.77
C VAL A 253 0.66 15.71 -14.54
N GLN A 254 1.04 16.98 -14.69
CA GLN A 254 2.24 17.39 -15.43
C GLN A 254 3.53 16.95 -14.73
N ILE A 255 3.57 17.02 -13.39
CA ILE A 255 4.71 16.52 -12.60
C ILE A 255 4.79 15.01 -12.75
N TYR A 256 3.67 14.32 -12.58
CA TYR A 256 3.61 12.86 -12.64
C TYR A 256 4.03 12.30 -14.02
N GLN A 257 3.59 12.94 -15.11
CA GLN A 257 3.92 12.55 -16.49
C GLN A 257 5.29 13.07 -16.97
N SER A 258 6.04 13.80 -16.15
CA SER A 258 7.30 14.40 -16.57
C SER A 258 8.39 13.35 -16.80
N SER A 259 9.00 13.35 -17.98
CA SER A 259 10.16 12.53 -18.34
C SER A 259 11.52 13.22 -18.07
N LYS A 260 11.53 14.34 -17.35
CA LYS A 260 12.78 15.05 -17.03
C LYS A 260 13.72 14.15 -16.23
N ARG A 261 15.01 14.20 -16.56
CA ARG A 261 16.07 13.51 -15.80
C ARG A 261 16.05 13.99 -14.35
N LEU A 262 16.20 13.04 -13.43
CA LEU A 262 16.17 13.30 -11.99
C LEU A 262 17.59 13.25 -11.42
N ARG A 263 17.77 13.97 -10.31
CA ARG A 263 18.92 13.79 -9.41
C ARG A 263 18.43 13.07 -8.16
N ILE A 264 18.88 11.83 -8.00
CA ILE A 264 18.31 10.86 -7.05
C ILE A 264 19.37 10.56 -5.98
N GLY A 265 19.05 10.88 -4.73
CA GLY A 265 19.82 10.38 -3.59
C GLY A 265 19.57 8.88 -3.41
N TYR A 266 20.61 8.08 -3.20
CA TYR A 266 20.46 6.65 -2.91
C TYR A 266 21.23 6.25 -1.66
N LEU A 267 20.72 5.23 -0.97
CA LEU A 267 21.37 4.59 0.17
C LEU A 267 21.10 3.10 0.12
N GLU A 268 22.14 2.28 0.29
CA GLU A 268 22.00 0.82 0.37
C GLU A 268 21.69 0.34 1.79
N SER A 269 22.23 1.05 2.78
CA SER A 269 22.02 0.80 4.20
C SER A 269 21.78 2.12 4.91
N ASP A 270 20.83 2.11 5.85
CA ASP A 270 20.56 3.26 6.71
C ASP A 270 21.60 3.38 7.86
N GLY A 271 22.42 2.34 8.06
CA GLY A 271 23.42 2.26 9.12
C GLY A 271 22.87 1.87 10.49
N TYR A 272 21.57 1.55 10.58
CA TYR A 272 20.90 1.08 11.79
C TYR A 272 20.43 -0.37 11.65
N THR A 273 19.61 -0.69 10.64
CA THR A 273 19.23 -2.06 10.32
C THR A 273 20.03 -2.52 9.12
N GLN A 274 20.88 -3.55 9.27
CA GLN A 274 21.62 -4.08 8.13
C GLN A 274 20.61 -4.63 7.11
N PRO A 275 20.71 -4.25 5.82
CA PRO A 275 19.83 -4.81 4.79
C PRO A 275 20.13 -6.29 4.61
N SER A 276 19.12 -7.10 4.28
CA SER A 276 19.37 -8.45 3.76
C SER A 276 20.15 -8.37 2.43
N PRO A 277 20.84 -9.44 2.01
CA PRO A 277 21.51 -9.47 0.70
C PRO A 277 20.58 -9.09 -0.46
N SER A 278 19.35 -9.62 -0.44
CA SER A 278 18.32 -9.34 -1.45
C SER A 278 17.87 -7.87 -1.47
N MET A 279 17.78 -7.22 -0.31
CA MET A 279 17.50 -5.77 -0.20
C MET A 279 18.65 -4.95 -0.79
N ALA A 280 19.89 -5.25 -0.39
CA ALA A 280 21.07 -4.52 -0.85
C ALA A 280 21.28 -4.69 -2.37
N ARG A 281 21.09 -5.91 -2.89
CA ARG A 281 21.11 -6.20 -4.33
C ARG A 281 20.04 -5.41 -5.08
N SER A 282 18.79 -5.43 -4.61
CA SER A 282 17.69 -4.70 -5.25
C SER A 282 17.95 -3.20 -5.37
N VAL A 283 18.56 -2.57 -4.35
CA VAL A 283 18.94 -1.15 -4.42
C VAL A 283 20.04 -0.92 -5.45
N ARG A 284 21.07 -1.78 -5.50
CA ARG A 284 22.17 -1.69 -6.47
C ARG A 284 21.67 -1.86 -7.91
N ASP A 285 20.78 -2.83 -8.15
CA ASP A 285 20.20 -3.09 -9.47
C ASP A 285 19.38 -1.89 -9.95
N VAL A 286 18.49 -1.36 -9.10
CA VAL A 286 17.68 -0.18 -9.43
C VAL A 286 18.54 1.06 -9.65
N LYS A 287 19.58 1.26 -8.84
CA LYS A 287 20.56 2.34 -9.03
C LYS A 287 21.19 2.26 -10.42
N ALA A 288 21.67 1.08 -10.82
CA ALA A 288 22.31 0.87 -12.12
C ALA A 288 21.35 1.12 -13.29
N LEU A 289 20.09 0.67 -13.17
CA LEU A 289 19.05 0.93 -14.17
C LEU A 289 18.76 2.43 -14.32
N LEU A 290 18.64 3.16 -13.21
CA LEU A 290 18.41 4.61 -13.23
C LEU A 290 19.61 5.38 -13.82
N GLU A 291 20.85 4.97 -13.52
CA GLU A 291 22.05 5.54 -14.15
C GLU A 291 22.07 5.29 -15.66
N ALA A 292 21.75 4.07 -16.10
CA ALA A 292 21.67 3.70 -17.52
C ALA A 292 20.59 4.48 -18.28
N ALA A 293 19.47 4.81 -17.62
CA ALA A 293 18.42 5.68 -18.14
C ALA A 293 18.80 7.18 -18.15
N GLY A 294 19.99 7.55 -17.65
CA GLY A 294 20.53 8.90 -17.71
C GLY A 294 20.18 9.79 -16.51
N HIS A 295 19.67 9.22 -15.41
CA HIS A 295 19.51 9.94 -14.15
C HIS A 295 20.85 10.13 -13.46
N THR A 296 20.94 11.15 -12.60
CA THR A 296 22.13 11.37 -11.76
C THR A 296 21.91 10.76 -10.39
N LEU A 297 22.70 9.76 -10.01
CA LEU A 297 22.64 9.11 -8.70
C LEU A 297 23.70 9.70 -7.78
N VAL A 298 23.29 10.05 -6.56
CA VAL A 298 24.15 10.69 -5.57
C VAL A 298 24.11 9.88 -4.29
N PRO A 299 25.25 9.41 -3.75
CA PRO A 299 25.28 8.78 -2.44
C PRO A 299 24.67 9.73 -1.39
N TYR A 300 23.71 9.21 -0.64
CA TYR A 300 23.00 9.96 0.39
C TYR A 300 23.08 9.23 1.73
N ARG A 301 23.17 9.99 2.82
CA ARG A 301 23.16 9.45 4.18
C ARG A 301 22.24 10.30 5.05
N HIS A 302 21.40 9.64 5.83
CA HIS A 302 20.59 10.33 6.84
C HIS A 302 21.48 10.95 7.91
N LEU A 303 21.18 12.19 8.28
CA LEU A 303 21.80 12.83 9.44
C LEU A 303 21.16 12.27 10.71
N ASN A 304 21.99 11.88 11.69
CA ASN A 304 21.58 11.49 13.04
C ASN A 304 20.48 10.40 13.09
N LEU A 305 20.56 9.40 12.21
CA LEU A 305 19.55 8.34 12.17
C LEU A 305 19.43 7.58 13.50
N GLU A 306 20.57 7.25 14.13
CA GLU A 306 20.58 6.55 15.41
C GLU A 306 19.79 7.31 16.48
N TYR A 307 19.98 8.63 16.58
CA TYR A 307 19.16 9.48 17.45
C TYR A 307 17.67 9.41 17.08
N ALA A 308 17.35 9.54 15.79
CA ALA A 308 15.96 9.49 15.34
C ALA A 308 15.28 8.15 15.68
N ILE A 309 15.98 7.03 15.60
CA ILE A 309 15.40 5.70 15.88
C ILE A 309 15.41 5.36 17.37
N VAL A 310 16.50 5.66 18.08
CA VAL A 310 16.68 5.26 19.49
C VAL A 310 15.95 6.20 20.45
N GLU A 311 15.94 7.50 20.17
CA GLU A 311 15.41 8.51 21.09
C GLU A 311 13.99 8.97 20.73
N LEU A 312 13.59 8.91 19.44
CA LEU A 312 12.29 9.45 18.99
C LEU A 312 11.27 8.37 18.60
N VAL A 313 11.70 7.10 18.47
CA VAL A 313 10.86 6.00 17.97
C VAL A 313 11.08 4.72 18.82
N VAL A 314 10.21 3.73 18.65
CA VAL A 314 10.39 2.39 19.22
C VAL A 314 11.47 1.64 18.42
N LYS A 315 12.50 1.12 19.11
CA LYS A 315 13.57 0.31 18.52
C LYS A 315 13.00 -0.88 17.73
N GLY A 316 13.57 -1.16 16.56
CA GLY A 316 13.23 -2.36 15.76
C GLY A 316 13.55 -2.20 14.27
N ALA A 317 13.22 -3.22 13.48
CA ALA A 317 13.45 -3.30 12.03
C ALA A 317 12.49 -2.45 11.18
N VAL A 318 12.01 -1.33 11.73
CA VAL A 318 11.13 -0.37 11.05
C VAL A 318 11.86 0.92 10.67
N SER A 319 13.19 0.98 10.88
CA SER A 319 14.00 2.18 10.66
C SER A 319 13.89 2.74 9.23
N TYR A 320 13.92 1.85 8.23
CA TYR A 320 13.77 2.19 6.81
C TYR A 320 12.44 2.87 6.50
N THR A 321 11.36 2.59 7.24
CA THR A 321 10.03 3.13 6.96
C THR A 321 9.63 4.27 7.89
N VAL A 322 9.81 4.10 9.20
CA VAL A 322 9.30 5.03 10.22
C VAL A 322 9.96 6.40 10.15
N LEU A 323 11.22 6.46 9.69
CA LEU A 323 11.93 7.72 9.48
C LEU A 323 11.13 8.70 8.61
N PHE A 324 10.50 8.21 7.55
CA PHE A 324 9.74 9.05 6.64
C PHE A 324 8.36 9.44 7.16
N ASN A 325 7.85 8.74 8.19
CA ASN A 325 6.69 9.21 8.96
C ASN A 325 7.11 10.37 9.88
N LEU A 326 8.25 10.23 10.57
CA LEU A 326 8.81 11.29 11.43
C LEU A 326 9.12 12.55 10.62
N LEU A 327 9.74 12.39 9.44
CA LEU A 327 10.05 13.51 8.53
C LEU A 327 8.82 14.04 7.78
N ARG A 328 7.69 13.31 7.79
CA ARG A 328 6.45 13.64 7.06
C ARG A 328 6.66 13.71 5.54
N PHE A 329 7.57 12.91 5.01
CA PHE A 329 7.90 12.85 3.58
C PHE A 329 7.00 11.81 2.89
N PRO A 330 6.47 12.07 1.68
CA PRO A 330 5.81 11.02 0.91
C PRO A 330 6.81 9.91 0.56
N ALA A 331 6.37 8.67 0.70
CA ALA A 331 7.19 7.49 0.45
C ALA A 331 6.35 6.39 -0.18
N GLY A 332 6.85 5.72 -1.21
CA GLY A 332 6.18 4.58 -1.81
C GLY A 332 7.13 3.43 -2.07
N VAL A 333 6.57 2.23 -2.18
CA VAL A 333 7.30 1.00 -2.45
C VAL A 333 6.88 0.44 -3.80
N VAL A 334 7.87 -0.03 -4.56
CA VAL A 334 7.71 -0.70 -5.85
C VAL A 334 8.42 -2.06 -5.77
N PRO A 335 7.76 -3.18 -6.10
CA PRO A 335 8.42 -4.49 -6.24
C PRO A 335 9.42 -4.47 -7.39
N VAL A 336 10.65 -4.93 -7.16
CA VAL A 336 11.70 -4.87 -8.20
C VAL A 336 12.35 -6.21 -8.52
N SER A 337 12.50 -7.08 -7.52
CA SER A 337 13.12 -8.38 -7.70
C SER A 337 12.47 -9.42 -6.78
N THR A 338 12.96 -10.64 -6.86
CA THR A 338 12.67 -11.71 -5.90
C THR A 338 13.96 -12.14 -5.23
N VAL A 339 13.87 -12.72 -4.04
CA VAL A 339 15.01 -13.37 -3.37
C VAL A 339 15.46 -14.57 -4.21
N ASN A 340 16.77 -14.70 -4.42
CA ASN A 340 17.38 -15.83 -5.12
C ASN A 340 18.25 -16.69 -4.17
N ALA A 341 18.73 -17.84 -4.65
CA ALA A 341 19.53 -18.76 -3.84
C ALA A 341 20.86 -18.14 -3.35
N GLU A 342 21.47 -17.24 -4.12
CA GLU A 342 22.70 -16.53 -3.72
C GLU A 342 22.44 -15.59 -2.53
N ASP A 343 21.29 -14.90 -2.52
CA ASP A 343 20.89 -14.07 -1.39
C ASP A 343 20.74 -14.88 -0.10
N GLU A 344 20.18 -16.09 -0.18
CA GLU A 344 20.03 -16.98 0.97
C GLU A 344 21.38 -17.51 1.47
N GLU A 345 22.32 -17.80 0.57
CA GLU A 345 23.68 -18.20 0.94
C GLU A 345 24.41 -17.04 1.65
N GLU A 346 24.36 -15.83 1.08
CA GLU A 346 24.94 -14.64 1.70
C GLU A 346 24.29 -14.32 3.05
N LEU A 347 22.98 -14.56 3.19
CA LEU A 347 22.24 -14.30 4.42
C LEU A 347 22.75 -15.15 5.60
N LYS A 348 23.34 -16.32 5.35
CA LYS A 348 23.99 -17.13 6.40
C LYS A 348 25.10 -16.36 7.11
N HIS A 349 25.73 -15.40 6.43
CA HIS A 349 26.78 -14.54 6.98
C HIS A 349 26.25 -13.24 7.60
N TYR A 350 24.93 -12.98 7.57
CA TYR A 350 24.32 -11.82 8.22
C TYR A 350 24.60 -11.81 9.73
N LYS A 351 25.04 -10.65 10.23
CA LYS A 351 25.34 -10.41 11.65
C LYS A 351 24.44 -9.33 12.26
N GLY A 352 24.00 -8.36 11.46
CA GLY A 352 23.36 -7.15 11.94
C GLY A 352 24.37 -6.07 12.33
N VAL A 353 23.88 -4.84 12.51
CA VAL A 353 24.72 -3.70 12.89
C VAL A 353 25.10 -3.79 14.36
N TYR A 354 24.13 -4.09 15.22
CA TYR A 354 24.28 -4.09 16.68
C TYR A 354 24.51 -5.49 17.26
N GLN A 355 24.23 -6.54 16.47
CA GLN A 355 24.33 -7.96 16.83
C GLN A 355 23.49 -8.34 18.06
N ASP A 356 22.41 -7.60 18.28
CA ASP A 356 21.50 -7.79 19.40
C ASP A 356 20.41 -8.85 19.08
N GLN A 357 19.38 -8.95 19.91
CA GLN A 357 18.28 -9.88 19.66
C GLN A 357 17.46 -9.52 18.43
N TRP A 358 17.33 -8.24 18.08
CA TRP A 358 16.58 -7.80 16.91
C TRP A 358 17.26 -8.22 15.62
N ASP A 359 18.60 -8.11 15.57
CA ASP A 359 19.38 -8.57 14.42
C ASP A 359 19.25 -10.08 14.19
N LYS A 360 19.25 -10.87 15.28
CA LYS A 360 19.06 -12.33 15.22
C LYS A 360 17.65 -12.70 14.76
N LEU A 361 16.63 -12.02 15.30
CA LEU A 361 15.23 -12.23 14.92
C LEU A 361 14.99 -11.81 13.46
N PHE A 362 15.57 -10.69 13.03
CA PHE A 362 15.49 -10.26 11.64
C PHE A 362 16.05 -11.32 10.69
N LYS A 363 17.26 -11.82 10.95
CA LYS A 363 17.86 -12.90 10.16
C LYS A 363 16.94 -14.12 10.09
N GLN A 364 16.44 -14.58 11.23
CA GLN A 364 15.51 -15.72 11.28
C GLN A 364 14.23 -15.47 10.49
N ALA A 365 13.66 -14.27 10.61
CA ALA A 365 12.41 -13.91 9.94
C ALA A 365 12.56 -13.86 8.40
N VAL A 366 13.70 -13.38 7.89
CA VAL A 366 13.92 -13.24 6.44
C VAL A 366 14.50 -14.50 5.77
N SER A 367 15.05 -15.45 6.53
CA SER A 367 15.57 -16.73 6.01
C SER A 367 14.49 -17.62 5.39
N GLY A 368 14.85 -18.41 4.37
CA GLY A 368 13.89 -19.23 3.63
C GLY A 368 12.90 -18.37 2.83
N GLY A 369 13.40 -17.27 2.30
CA GLY A 369 12.66 -16.29 1.52
C GLY A 369 12.82 -16.44 0.02
N GLU A 370 13.53 -17.45 -0.49
CA GLU A 370 13.70 -17.68 -1.93
C GLU A 370 12.35 -17.61 -2.69
N GLY A 371 12.33 -16.85 -3.78
CA GLY A 371 11.13 -16.59 -4.59
C GLY A 371 10.22 -15.47 -4.06
N LEU A 372 10.38 -15.02 -2.81
CA LEU A 372 9.57 -13.92 -2.26
C LEU A 372 9.93 -12.58 -2.89
N PRO A 373 8.96 -11.67 -3.03
CA PRO A 373 9.18 -10.36 -3.61
C PRO A 373 10.05 -9.46 -2.73
N VAL A 374 10.84 -8.61 -3.38
CA VAL A 374 11.65 -7.56 -2.75
C VAL A 374 11.33 -6.22 -3.38
N GLY A 375 10.95 -5.25 -2.57
CA GLY A 375 10.63 -3.89 -2.99
C GLY A 375 11.73 -2.88 -2.68
N VAL A 376 11.76 -1.78 -3.43
CA VAL A 376 12.56 -0.58 -3.11
C VAL A 376 11.64 0.57 -2.77
N GLN A 377 12.12 1.43 -1.88
CA GLN A 377 11.38 2.60 -1.42
C GLN A 377 11.84 3.86 -2.16
N CYS A 378 10.89 4.59 -2.73
CA CYS A 378 11.07 5.90 -3.34
C CYS A 378 10.54 6.99 -2.40
N VAL A 379 11.27 8.09 -2.24
CA VAL A 379 10.92 9.18 -1.31
C VAL A 379 11.19 10.53 -1.96
N THR A 380 10.35 11.52 -1.66
CA THR A 380 10.58 12.92 -2.04
C THR A 380 10.27 13.86 -0.87
N LEU A 381 10.39 15.17 -1.09
CA LEU A 381 10.09 16.19 -0.08
C LEU A 381 8.57 16.26 0.21
N PRO A 382 8.16 16.84 1.35
CA PRO A 382 6.73 17.03 1.67
C PRO A 382 6.01 17.76 0.54
N TRP A 383 4.78 17.31 0.27
CA TRP A 383 3.89 17.84 -0.78
C TRP A 383 4.40 17.66 -2.22
N GLN A 384 5.44 16.84 -2.41
CA GLN A 384 5.94 16.42 -3.74
C GLN A 384 5.45 15.00 -4.09
N ASP A 385 4.24 14.65 -3.67
CA ASP A 385 3.66 13.31 -3.80
C ASP A 385 3.67 12.81 -5.26
N GLU A 386 3.35 13.67 -6.23
CA GLU A 386 3.35 13.35 -7.66
C GLU A 386 4.76 13.13 -8.21
N LEU A 387 5.77 13.83 -7.68
CA LEU A 387 7.16 13.57 -8.03
C LEU A 387 7.61 12.21 -7.45
N CYS A 388 7.13 11.85 -6.27
CA CYS A 388 7.37 10.53 -5.68
C CYS A 388 6.78 9.43 -6.55
N LEU A 389 5.52 9.57 -6.98
CA LEU A 389 4.87 8.64 -7.90
C LEU A 389 5.56 8.60 -9.26
N ARG A 390 6.07 9.73 -9.77
CA ARG A 390 6.89 9.78 -10.99
C ARG A 390 8.21 9.03 -10.86
N LEU A 391 8.88 9.10 -9.70
CA LEU A 391 10.08 8.31 -9.42
C LEU A 391 9.73 6.81 -9.33
N MET A 392 8.64 6.46 -8.64
CA MET A 392 8.17 5.07 -8.56
C MET A 392 7.87 4.50 -9.95
N LYS A 393 7.19 5.27 -10.81
CA LYS A 393 6.86 4.87 -12.19
C LYS A 393 8.12 4.60 -13.02
N GLU A 394 9.13 5.45 -12.90
CA GLU A 394 10.42 5.25 -13.58
C GLU A 394 11.08 3.93 -13.13
N VAL A 395 11.13 3.67 -11.82
CA VAL A 395 11.66 2.42 -11.27
C VAL A 395 10.90 1.22 -11.79
N GLU A 396 9.56 1.24 -11.73
CA GLU A 396 8.71 0.15 -12.21
C GLU A 396 8.94 -0.13 -13.70
N GLN A 397 9.00 0.90 -14.54
CA GLN A 397 9.17 0.76 -15.99
C GLN A 397 10.55 0.20 -16.35
N LEU A 398 11.62 0.71 -15.74
CA LEU A 398 12.98 0.23 -16.01
C LEU A 398 13.17 -1.23 -15.59
N VAL A 399 12.59 -1.63 -14.46
CA VAL A 399 12.62 -3.03 -14.00
C VAL A 399 11.82 -3.95 -14.91
N LYS A 400 10.64 -3.50 -15.39
CA LYS A 400 9.86 -4.28 -16.36
C LYS A 400 10.63 -4.44 -17.67
N GLN A 401 11.29 -3.39 -18.15
CA GLN A 401 12.11 -3.41 -19.36
C GLN A 401 13.35 -4.29 -19.23
N SER A 402 13.98 -4.37 -18.05
CA SER A 402 15.16 -5.21 -17.85
C SER A 402 14.85 -6.71 -17.82
N LYS A 403 13.56 -7.08 -17.70
CA LYS A 403 13.08 -8.47 -17.67
C LYS A 403 12.44 -8.92 -19.00
N ALA A 404 12.18 -7.98 -19.90
CA ALA A 404 11.67 -8.22 -21.25
C ALA A 404 12.84 -8.46 -22.22
#